data_AF-A0A7K1TDP2-F1
#
_entry.id   AF-A0A7K1TDP2-F1
#
_cell.length_a   1.000
_cell.length_b   1.000
_cell.length_c   1.000
_cell.angle_alpha   90.00
_cell.angle_beta   90.00
_cell.angle_gamma   90.00
#
_symmetry.space_group_name_H-M   'P 1'
#
loop_
_entity.id
_entity.type
_entity.pdbx_description
1 polymer ?
#
loop_
_entity_poly.entity_id
_entity_poly.type
_entity_poly.pdbx_seq_one_letter_code
_entity_poly.pdbx_strand_id
1 'polypeptide(L)'
;MMWSTVSGEVIGRAKKVSVSLGNKRWRYKIKPKYLPGYRRSSHFWRTSLLHQHSPTVLTTATSDLLAPAAPQGTIVALGGGYDTPLLALLAGLLPTRTAPIEVLTTATTHDPARTHAAYAKVLHGLGCPHVGHLKVDETHPADAPATLDRLRAAGLVFMSGGDQERLTEFLLGTDFLGIIRERYQHDASFLLAGTSAGASALGGQMLVAGRGWRSLLSGGIDVVPGLGLLPHLLIDQHFIERARYPRLLHAVLAYPHLLGLGLSEETGLIFRADQPAEVFGDEVVVLVDGHHLTVNTYQPAGGRPIGGQGFRMSLLVAGDRIALNAAGLA
;
A
#
# COMPACT_ATOMS: atom_id res chain seq x y z
N MET A 1 -2.38 -23.91 -12.47
CA MET A 1 -2.96 -22.65 -12.98
C MET A 1 -4.46 -22.64 -12.67
N MET A 2 -4.90 -21.77 -11.77
CA MET A 2 -6.32 -21.60 -11.46
C MET A 2 -6.55 -20.11 -11.28
N TRP A 3 -7.21 -19.50 -12.26
CA TRP A 3 -7.49 -18.07 -12.28
C TRP A 3 -8.67 -17.76 -11.34
N SER A 4 -8.53 -16.74 -10.49
CA SER A 4 -9.66 -16.17 -9.75
C SER A 4 -10.32 -15.08 -10.59
N THR A 5 -11.65 -15.09 -10.67
CA THR A 5 -12.43 -14.04 -11.34
C THR A 5 -13.44 -13.46 -10.35
N VAL A 6 -13.42 -12.15 -10.19
CA VAL A 6 -14.43 -11.40 -9.43
C VAL A 6 -15.37 -10.76 -10.43
N SER A 7 -16.68 -10.99 -10.28
CA SER A 7 -17.70 -10.36 -11.13
C SER A 7 -18.86 -9.81 -10.30
N GLY A 8 -19.20 -8.56 -10.57
CA GLY A 8 -20.35 -7.88 -9.96
C GLY A 8 -21.50 -7.78 -10.95
N GLU A 9 -22.72 -7.97 -10.48
CA GLU A 9 -23.93 -7.75 -11.28
C GLU A 9 -24.91 -6.89 -10.48
N VAL A 10 -25.50 -5.88 -11.14
CA VAL A 10 -26.47 -4.98 -10.54
C VAL A 10 -27.86 -5.35 -11.04
N ILE A 11 -28.65 -5.96 -10.15
CA ILE A 11 -30.06 -6.29 -10.42
C ILE A 11 -30.91 -5.48 -9.41
N GLY A 12 -31.53 -4.39 -9.89
CA GLY A 12 -32.33 -3.48 -9.06
C GLY A 12 -31.50 -2.60 -8.10
N ARG A 13 -32.07 -2.23 -6.94
CA ARG A 13 -31.42 -1.34 -5.93
C ARG A 13 -30.32 -2.00 -5.09
N ALA A 14 -30.01 -3.28 -5.28
CA ALA A 14 -28.96 -3.97 -4.52
C ALA A 14 -27.78 -4.35 -5.42
N LYS A 15 -26.55 -4.01 -5.02
CA LYS A 15 -25.34 -4.55 -5.65
C LYS A 15 -25.13 -5.98 -5.14
N LYS A 16 -25.02 -6.95 -6.05
CA LYS A 16 -24.57 -8.31 -5.70
C LYS A 16 -23.15 -8.51 -6.22
N VAL A 17 -22.25 -8.94 -5.34
CA VAL A 17 -20.87 -9.27 -5.71
C VAL A 17 -20.73 -10.79 -5.68
N SER A 18 -20.20 -11.35 -6.76
CA SER A 18 -19.86 -12.77 -6.83
C SER A 18 -18.35 -12.93 -6.92
N VAL A 19 -17.80 -13.75 -6.03
CA VAL A 19 -16.37 -14.11 -6.04
C VAL A 19 -16.27 -15.60 -6.31
N SER A 20 -15.42 -15.96 -7.26
CA SER A 20 -15.18 -17.36 -7.63
C SER A 20 -13.70 -17.68 -7.50
N LEU A 21 -13.39 -18.75 -6.76
CA LEU A 21 -12.05 -19.31 -6.63
C LEU A 21 -12.16 -20.81 -6.93
N GLY A 22 -11.76 -21.21 -8.13
CA GLY A 22 -11.97 -22.57 -8.58
C GLY A 22 -13.44 -22.96 -8.75
N ASN A 23 -13.81 -24.16 -8.29
CA ASN A 23 -15.19 -24.67 -8.35
C ASN A 23 -16.11 -24.10 -7.26
N LYS A 24 -15.62 -23.21 -6.39
CA LYS A 24 -16.41 -22.61 -5.30
C LYS A 24 -16.83 -21.19 -5.67
N ARG A 25 -18.13 -20.89 -5.53
CA ARG A 25 -18.74 -19.59 -5.86
C ARG A 25 -19.51 -19.04 -4.67
N TRP A 26 -19.23 -17.79 -4.32
CA TRP A 26 -19.87 -17.08 -3.19
C TRP A 26 -20.61 -15.85 -3.70
N ARG A 27 -21.78 -15.54 -3.12
CA ARG A 27 -22.62 -14.39 -3.50
C ARG A 27 -22.94 -13.54 -2.28
N TYR A 28 -22.65 -12.25 -2.36
CA TYR A 28 -22.91 -11.28 -1.29
C TYR A 28 -23.94 -10.24 -1.76
N LYS A 29 -24.79 -9.77 -0.84
CA LYS A 29 -25.82 -8.74 -1.10
C LYS A 29 -25.48 -7.48 -0.32
N ILE A 30 -25.17 -6.40 -1.04
CA ILE A 30 -24.86 -5.10 -0.43
C ILE A 30 -26.16 -4.27 -0.37
N LYS A 31 -26.54 -3.82 0.82
CA LYS A 31 -27.71 -2.94 1.01
C LYS A 31 -27.33 -1.48 0.76
N PRO A 32 -28.15 -0.71 0.03
CA PRO A 32 -27.89 0.70 -0.25
C PRO A 32 -28.31 1.55 0.96
N LYS A 33 -27.35 2.03 1.73
CA LYS A 33 -27.49 3.33 2.41
C LYS A 33 -26.23 4.12 2.06
N TYR A 34 -26.40 5.41 1.81
CA TYR A 34 -25.41 6.37 1.33
C TYR A 34 -25.22 6.41 -0.19
N LEU A 35 -26.07 7.20 -0.84
CA LEU A 35 -25.83 7.83 -2.14
C LEU A 35 -26.79 9.03 -2.27
N PRO A 36 -26.29 10.27 -2.26
CA PRO A 36 -26.90 11.33 -3.05
C PRO A 36 -25.96 11.68 -4.22
N GLY A 37 -26.48 11.47 -5.43
CA GLY A 37 -26.12 12.30 -6.58
C GLY A 37 -24.84 11.96 -7.35
N TYR A 38 -24.81 10.84 -8.06
CA TYR A 38 -24.12 10.81 -9.36
C TYR A 38 -24.81 9.83 -10.33
N ARG A 39 -25.21 10.34 -11.49
CA ARG A 39 -25.89 9.58 -12.56
C ARG A 39 -24.86 8.77 -13.34
N ARG A 40 -25.20 7.51 -13.60
CA ARG A 40 -24.43 6.54 -14.42
C ARG A 40 -24.38 6.93 -15.90
N SER A 41 -23.22 6.71 -16.52
CA SER A 41 -23.14 6.19 -17.88
C SER A 41 -22.69 4.72 -17.82
N SER A 42 -23.33 3.87 -18.60
CA SER A 42 -23.07 2.43 -18.68
C SER A 42 -22.51 2.13 -20.07
N HIS A 43 -21.25 1.70 -20.15
CA HIS A 43 -20.72 1.00 -21.32
C HIS A 43 -20.01 -0.27 -20.86
N PHE A 44 -20.47 -1.39 -21.43
CA PHE A 44 -19.99 -2.74 -21.21
C PHE A 44 -18.89 -3.07 -22.23
N TRP A 45 -17.85 -3.78 -21.82
CA TRP A 45 -16.88 -4.38 -22.73
C TRP A 45 -17.29 -5.81 -23.09
N ARG A 46 -17.37 -6.08 -24.40
CA ARG A 46 -17.18 -7.40 -25.02
C ARG A 46 -15.80 -7.40 -25.68
N THR A 47 -15.11 -8.53 -25.58
CA THR A 47 -13.78 -8.85 -26.11
C THR A 47 -13.63 -8.60 -27.62
N SER A 48 -12.45 -8.15 -28.04
CA SER A 48 -11.85 -8.53 -29.33
C SER A 48 -10.41 -9.01 -29.11
N LEU A 49 -10.09 -10.12 -29.75
CA LEU A 49 -8.79 -10.80 -29.78
C LEU A 49 -7.91 -10.28 -30.92
N LEU A 50 -6.61 -10.55 -30.78
CA LEU A 50 -5.52 -10.44 -31.76
C LEU A 50 -4.98 -9.03 -32.01
N HIS A 51 -3.82 -8.73 -31.41
CA HIS A 51 -2.60 -8.32 -32.12
C HIS A 51 -1.39 -8.81 -31.30
N GLN A 52 -0.57 -9.67 -31.91
CA GLN A 52 0.72 -10.09 -31.37
C GLN A 52 1.69 -8.91 -31.51
N HIS A 53 2.10 -8.32 -30.39
CA HIS A 53 3.33 -7.57 -30.33
C HIS A 53 4.25 -8.27 -29.34
N SER A 54 5.35 -8.83 -29.86
CA SER A 54 6.46 -9.32 -29.05
C SER A 54 7.04 -8.17 -28.24
N PRO A 55 7.18 -8.27 -26.92
CA PRO A 55 7.90 -7.26 -26.15
C PRO A 55 9.40 -7.41 -26.46
N THR A 56 10.00 -6.38 -27.05
CA THR A 56 11.46 -6.26 -27.15
C THR A 56 12.00 -5.97 -25.74
N VAL A 57 12.50 -7.01 -25.08
CA VAL A 57 13.30 -6.86 -23.85
C VAL A 57 14.72 -6.51 -24.28
N LEU A 58 15.18 -5.30 -23.96
CA LEU A 58 16.58 -4.94 -24.08
C LEU A 58 17.32 -5.48 -22.86
N THR A 59 18.02 -6.60 -23.02
CA THR A 59 18.88 -7.18 -21.98
C THR A 59 20.30 -6.66 -22.18
N THR A 60 20.76 -5.74 -21.33
CA THR A 60 22.20 -5.50 -21.17
C THR A 60 22.72 -6.40 -20.06
N ALA A 61 23.54 -7.37 -20.44
CA ALA A 61 24.26 -8.23 -19.51
C ALA A 61 25.14 -7.39 -18.59
N THR A 62 24.89 -7.47 -17.28
CA THR A 62 25.81 -6.99 -16.25
C THR A 62 25.99 -8.07 -15.19
N SER A 63 27.23 -8.22 -14.76
CA SER A 63 27.82 -9.36 -14.06
C SER A 63 27.14 -9.74 -12.75
N ASP A 64 27.08 -11.06 -12.52
CA ASP A 64 26.70 -11.73 -11.26
C ASP A 64 27.55 -11.26 -10.06
N LEU A 65 27.15 -10.15 -9.46
CA LEU A 65 27.18 -10.00 -8.01
C LEU A 65 25.79 -10.41 -7.55
N LEU A 66 25.68 -11.50 -6.78
CA LEU A 66 24.41 -12.04 -6.28
C LEU A 66 23.56 -10.90 -5.72
N ALA A 67 22.57 -10.46 -6.50
CA ALA A 67 21.57 -9.52 -6.02
C ALA A 67 20.89 -10.16 -4.79
N PRO A 68 20.58 -9.39 -3.74
CA PRO A 68 19.85 -9.93 -2.61
C PRO A 68 18.58 -10.63 -3.12
N ALA A 69 18.29 -11.82 -2.59
CA ALA A 69 17.12 -12.59 -3.00
C ALA A 69 15.85 -11.73 -2.83
N ALA A 70 14.92 -11.83 -3.78
CA ALA A 70 13.66 -11.11 -3.72
C ALA A 70 12.90 -11.48 -2.43
N PRO A 71 12.23 -10.53 -1.77
CA PRO A 71 11.40 -10.83 -0.60
C PRO A 71 10.32 -11.85 -0.96
N GLN A 72 10.15 -12.87 -0.12
CA GLN A 72 9.18 -13.94 -0.35
C GLN A 72 7.75 -13.56 0.05
N GLY A 73 7.61 -12.79 1.12
CA GLY A 73 6.33 -12.33 1.65
C GLY A 73 5.62 -11.33 0.73
N THR A 74 4.38 -11.00 1.10
CA THR A 74 3.57 -10.05 0.32
C THR A 74 3.25 -8.80 1.14
N ILE A 75 3.50 -7.63 0.55
CA ILE A 75 3.08 -6.34 1.11
C ILE A 75 1.90 -5.77 0.31
N VAL A 76 0.91 -5.21 1.00
CA VAL A 76 -0.20 -4.47 0.37
C VAL A 76 -0.32 -3.08 0.97
N ALA A 77 -0.22 -2.04 0.13
CA ALA A 77 -0.34 -0.64 0.54
C ALA A 77 -1.60 -0.02 -0.07
N LEU A 78 -2.46 0.59 0.75
CA LEU A 78 -3.68 1.28 0.34
C LEU A 78 -3.61 2.77 0.70
N GLY A 79 -4.03 3.65 -0.21
CA GLY A 79 -4.02 5.10 0.01
C GLY A 79 -5.02 5.61 1.05
N GLY A 80 -5.87 4.78 1.63
CA GLY A 80 -6.87 5.15 2.63
C GLY A 80 -8.30 5.08 2.10
N GLY A 81 -9.23 5.74 2.80
CA GLY A 81 -10.65 5.74 2.45
C GLY A 81 -11.38 4.52 3.01
N TYR A 82 -12.17 3.82 2.19
CA TYR A 82 -12.93 2.66 2.62
C TYR A 82 -12.13 1.35 2.50
N ASP A 83 -11.72 0.78 3.63
CA ASP A 83 -10.81 -0.37 3.65
C ASP A 83 -11.47 -1.75 3.41
N THR A 84 -12.80 -1.85 3.36
CA THR A 84 -13.46 -3.18 3.26
C THR A 84 -13.07 -3.99 2.02
N PRO A 85 -12.91 -3.40 0.82
CA PRO A 85 -12.37 -4.10 -0.34
C PRO A 85 -10.95 -4.63 -0.11
N LEU A 86 -10.08 -3.85 0.56
CA LEU A 86 -8.74 -4.30 0.95
C LEU A 86 -8.83 -5.49 1.90
N LEU A 87 -9.66 -5.46 2.93
CA LEU A 87 -9.80 -6.58 3.86
C LEU A 87 -10.29 -7.86 3.16
N ALA A 88 -11.19 -7.72 2.18
CA ALA A 88 -11.65 -8.83 1.36
C ALA A 88 -10.53 -9.41 0.48
N LEU A 89 -9.70 -8.54 -0.12
CA LEU A 89 -8.49 -8.92 -0.85
C LEU A 89 -7.52 -9.69 0.06
N LEU A 90 -7.14 -9.10 1.21
CA LEU A 90 -6.21 -9.70 2.17
C LEU A 90 -6.70 -11.06 2.67
N ALA A 91 -7.97 -11.15 3.01
CA ALA A 91 -8.57 -12.42 3.42
C ALA A 91 -8.51 -13.48 2.30
N GLY A 92 -8.57 -13.06 1.02
CA GLY A 92 -8.37 -13.90 -0.15
C GLY A 92 -6.92 -14.34 -0.40
N LEU A 93 -5.95 -13.55 0.04
CA LEU A 93 -4.52 -13.83 -0.09
C LEU A 93 -4.00 -14.74 1.03
N LEU A 94 -4.69 -14.80 2.17
CA LEU A 94 -4.29 -15.66 3.29
C LEU A 94 -4.21 -17.14 2.88
N PRO A 95 -3.16 -17.87 3.29
CA PRO A 95 -3.01 -19.31 3.00
C PRO A 95 -4.21 -20.13 3.50
N THR A 96 -4.70 -19.78 4.69
CA THR A 96 -5.92 -20.33 5.27
C THR A 96 -6.73 -19.22 5.93
N ARG A 97 -8.06 -19.36 5.95
CA ARG A 97 -8.93 -18.40 6.63
C ARG A 97 -8.77 -18.41 8.14
N THR A 98 -8.17 -19.47 8.71
CA THR A 98 -7.90 -19.61 10.14
C THR A 98 -6.49 -19.16 10.51
N ALA A 99 -5.69 -18.66 9.58
CA ALA A 99 -4.40 -18.08 9.93
C ALA A 99 -4.61 -16.87 10.88
N PRO A 100 -3.77 -16.69 11.91
CA PRO A 100 -3.93 -15.56 12.84
C PRO A 100 -3.75 -14.22 12.12
N ILE A 101 -4.62 -13.27 12.39
CA ILE A 101 -4.54 -11.90 11.87
C ILE A 101 -4.31 -10.95 13.04
N GLU A 102 -3.32 -10.09 12.93
CA GLU A 102 -3.01 -9.09 13.92
C GLU A 102 -3.26 -7.69 13.36
N VAL A 103 -4.23 -6.97 13.92
CA VAL A 103 -4.48 -5.57 13.57
C VAL A 103 -3.66 -4.68 14.49
N LEU A 104 -2.67 -4.02 13.92
CA LEU A 104 -1.80 -3.06 14.60
C LEU A 104 -2.42 -1.67 14.56
N THR A 105 -2.78 -1.15 15.73
CA THR A 105 -3.46 0.15 15.86
C THR A 105 -2.57 1.28 16.39
N THR A 106 -1.25 1.13 16.30
CA THR A 106 -0.27 2.10 16.83
C THR A 106 -0.47 3.52 16.27
N ALA A 107 -0.81 3.63 14.99
CA ALA A 107 -1.13 4.91 14.36
C ALA A 107 -2.44 5.52 14.88
N THR A 108 -3.39 4.70 15.34
CA THR A 108 -4.71 5.17 15.75
C THR A 108 -4.62 5.83 17.13
N THR A 109 -4.74 7.15 17.18
CA THR A 109 -4.71 7.94 18.43
C THR A 109 -6.05 8.00 19.14
N HIS A 110 -7.15 7.80 18.41
CA HIS A 110 -8.52 7.87 18.95
C HIS A 110 -9.18 6.49 18.95
N ASP A 111 -9.52 6.00 20.14
CA ASP A 111 -10.23 4.74 20.39
C ASP A 111 -9.69 3.54 19.56
N PRO A 112 -8.43 3.11 19.81
CA PRO A 112 -7.81 2.00 19.07
C PRO A 112 -8.61 0.70 19.19
N ALA A 113 -9.28 0.47 20.33
CA ALA A 113 -10.10 -0.71 20.58
C ALA A 113 -11.32 -0.76 19.65
N ARG A 114 -12.00 0.37 19.42
CA ARG A 114 -13.10 0.46 18.47
C ARG A 114 -12.64 0.28 17.03
N THR A 115 -11.50 0.85 16.66
CA THR A 115 -10.90 0.67 15.33
C THR A 115 -10.60 -0.81 15.07
N HIS A 116 -9.93 -1.48 16.00
CA HIS A 116 -9.72 -2.93 15.94
C HIS A 116 -11.06 -3.69 15.81
N ALA A 117 -12.05 -3.39 16.66
CA ALA A 117 -13.34 -4.09 16.64
C ALA A 117 -14.07 -3.95 15.30
N ALA A 118 -13.94 -2.80 14.63
CA ALA A 118 -14.50 -2.57 13.30
C ALA A 118 -13.83 -3.47 12.24
N TYR A 119 -12.50 -3.54 12.23
CA TYR A 119 -11.75 -4.41 11.31
C TYR A 119 -12.03 -5.90 11.59
N ALA A 120 -11.97 -6.31 12.86
CA ALA A 120 -12.27 -7.68 13.28
C ALA A 120 -13.66 -8.12 12.86
N LYS A 121 -14.68 -7.26 13.02
CA LYS A 121 -16.05 -7.55 12.58
C LYS A 121 -16.13 -7.84 11.07
N VAL A 122 -15.44 -7.07 10.25
CA VAL A 122 -15.43 -7.29 8.79
C VAL A 122 -14.71 -8.59 8.44
N LEU A 123 -13.53 -8.83 9.01
CA LEU A 123 -12.74 -10.04 8.79
C LEU A 123 -13.46 -11.31 9.26
N HIS A 124 -14.16 -11.27 10.39
CA HIS A 124 -15.04 -12.35 10.84
C HIS A 124 -16.15 -12.63 9.81
N GLY A 125 -16.77 -11.58 9.27
CA GLY A 125 -17.77 -11.70 8.19
C GLY A 125 -17.21 -12.28 6.88
N LEU A 126 -15.89 -12.16 6.67
CA LEU A 126 -15.14 -12.75 5.55
C LEU A 126 -14.62 -14.17 5.87
N GLY A 127 -15.05 -14.75 7.00
CA GLY A 127 -14.71 -16.11 7.41
C GLY A 127 -13.35 -16.25 8.08
N CYS A 128 -12.71 -15.16 8.52
CA CYS A 128 -11.44 -15.19 9.24
C CYS A 128 -11.69 -15.00 10.75
N PRO A 129 -11.73 -16.06 11.57
CA PRO A 129 -12.22 -15.98 12.95
C PRO A 129 -11.14 -15.57 13.97
N HIS A 130 -9.86 -15.60 13.59
CA HIS A 130 -8.74 -15.35 14.51
C HIS A 130 -8.15 -13.96 14.26
N VAL A 131 -8.86 -12.92 14.73
CA VAL A 131 -8.41 -11.53 14.61
C VAL A 131 -8.06 -10.97 15.98
N GLY A 132 -6.78 -10.68 16.17
CA GLY A 132 -6.21 -10.11 17.37
C GLY A 132 -6.02 -8.59 17.27
N HIS A 133 -6.09 -7.94 18.43
CA HIS A 133 -5.69 -6.55 18.59
C HIS A 133 -4.22 -6.52 19.01
N LEU A 134 -3.33 -6.12 18.10
CA LEU A 134 -1.92 -5.94 18.41
C LEU A 134 -1.73 -4.49 18.85
N LYS A 135 -1.55 -4.30 20.16
CA LYS A 135 -1.32 -2.98 20.75
C LYS A 135 0.17 -2.79 20.91
N VAL A 136 0.68 -1.75 20.26
CA VAL A 136 2.00 -1.20 20.53
C VAL A 136 1.82 0.29 20.72
N ASP A 137 2.03 0.75 21.95
CA ASP A 137 1.78 2.11 22.42
C ASP A 137 2.58 2.39 23.71
N GLU A 138 2.36 3.54 24.35
CA GLU A 138 3.07 4.02 25.54
C GLU A 138 3.07 3.03 26.71
N THR A 139 2.05 2.16 26.77
CA THR A 139 1.85 1.18 27.84
C THR A 139 2.05 -0.27 27.39
N HIS A 140 2.20 -0.49 26.08
CA HIS A 140 2.41 -1.80 25.45
C HIS A 140 3.67 -1.74 24.57
N PRO A 141 4.87 -2.04 25.13
CA PRO A 141 6.11 -2.01 24.37
C PRO A 141 6.10 -2.98 23.18
N ALA A 142 6.74 -2.57 22.07
CA ALA A 142 6.86 -3.39 20.86
C ALA A 142 7.56 -4.74 21.14
N ASP A 143 8.61 -4.70 21.97
CA ASP A 143 9.47 -5.85 22.28
C ASP A 143 9.02 -6.65 23.52
N ALA A 144 7.78 -6.44 23.98
CA ALA A 144 7.20 -7.31 24.98
C ALA A 144 7.13 -8.76 24.43
N PRO A 145 7.56 -9.79 25.17
CA PRO A 145 7.61 -11.17 24.66
C PRO A 145 6.29 -11.66 24.06
N ALA A 146 5.16 -11.37 24.72
CA ALA A 146 3.83 -11.72 24.24
C ALA A 146 3.46 -11.03 22.91
N THR A 147 3.95 -9.81 22.68
CA THR A 147 3.77 -9.09 21.41
C THR A 147 4.57 -9.77 20.30
N LEU A 148 5.84 -10.08 20.56
CA LEU A 148 6.71 -10.73 19.58
C LEU A 148 6.24 -12.15 19.23
N ASP A 149 5.72 -12.91 20.20
CA ASP A 149 5.20 -14.26 19.95
C ASP A 149 3.95 -14.24 19.05
N ARG A 150 3.04 -13.29 19.28
CA ARG A 150 1.89 -13.06 18.40
C ARG A 150 2.33 -12.66 16.99
N LEU A 151 3.31 -11.77 16.88
CA LEU A 151 3.86 -11.33 15.61
C LEU A 151 4.48 -12.49 14.82
N ARG A 152 5.25 -13.38 15.48
CA ARG A 152 5.83 -14.58 14.85
C ARG A 152 4.77 -15.56 14.36
N ALA A 153 3.62 -15.64 15.03
CA ALA A 153 2.52 -16.55 14.67
C ALA A 153 1.55 -15.98 13.60
N ALA A 154 1.56 -14.66 13.36
CA ALA A 154 0.60 -14.00 12.48
C ALA A 154 0.72 -14.46 11.01
N GLY A 155 -0.38 -14.82 10.36
CA GLY A 155 -0.41 -14.93 8.89
C GLY A 155 -0.53 -13.57 8.21
N LEU A 156 -1.16 -12.61 8.88
CA LEU A 156 -1.32 -11.23 8.41
C LEU A 156 -1.10 -10.25 9.56
N VAL A 157 -0.29 -9.23 9.31
CA VAL A 157 -0.23 -8.00 10.12
C VAL A 157 -0.87 -6.87 9.31
N PHE A 158 -1.89 -6.22 9.86
CA PHE A 158 -2.57 -5.10 9.22
C PHE A 158 -2.41 -3.82 10.04
N MET A 159 -1.66 -2.85 9.49
CA MET A 159 -1.43 -1.54 10.08
C MET A 159 -2.56 -0.58 9.70
N SER A 160 -3.34 -0.15 10.69
CA SER A 160 -4.43 0.79 10.46
C SER A 160 -3.94 2.21 10.21
N GLY A 161 -4.88 3.08 9.81
CA GLY A 161 -4.62 4.51 9.65
C GLY A 161 -4.53 5.28 10.97
N GLY A 162 -4.17 6.56 10.86
CA GLY A 162 -4.06 7.51 11.97
C GLY A 162 -2.85 8.43 11.80
N ASP A 163 -2.04 8.52 12.83
CA ASP A 163 -0.77 9.24 12.85
C ASP A 163 0.39 8.30 12.49
N GLN A 164 0.98 8.52 11.32
CA GLN A 164 2.11 7.72 10.84
C GLN A 164 3.40 7.90 11.65
N GLU A 165 3.61 9.05 12.31
CA GLU A 165 4.84 9.30 13.08
C GLU A 165 4.95 8.33 14.28
N ARG A 166 3.79 7.95 14.86
CA ARG A 166 3.72 6.94 15.91
C ARG A 166 4.22 5.58 15.44
N LEU A 167 3.97 5.18 14.20
CA LEU A 167 4.49 3.88 13.71
C LEU A 167 6.02 3.88 13.71
N THR A 168 6.65 4.97 13.28
CA THR A 168 8.10 5.08 13.29
C THR A 168 8.67 5.25 14.70
N GLU A 169 8.04 6.05 15.55
CA GLU A 169 8.44 6.27 16.95
C GLU A 169 8.47 4.96 17.74
N PHE A 170 7.43 4.13 17.60
CA PHE A 170 7.28 2.93 18.41
C PHE A 170 7.93 1.67 17.83
N LEU A 171 8.24 1.64 16.52
CA LEU A 171 8.71 0.41 15.86
C LEU A 171 10.15 0.51 15.33
N LEU A 172 10.68 1.69 15.06
CA LEU A 172 12.08 1.79 14.61
C LEU A 172 13.04 1.34 15.71
N GLY A 173 14.03 0.53 15.34
CA GLY A 173 15.04 0.02 16.27
C GLY A 173 14.56 -1.11 17.20
N THR A 174 13.36 -1.64 16.98
CA THR A 174 12.76 -2.72 17.80
C THR A 174 12.96 -4.10 17.18
N ASP A 175 12.97 -5.15 17.99
CA ASP A 175 12.93 -6.54 17.53
C ASP A 175 11.63 -6.82 16.76
N PHE A 176 10.53 -6.15 17.13
CA PHE A 176 9.27 -6.21 16.40
C PHE A 176 9.46 -5.91 14.90
N LEU A 177 10.09 -4.79 14.56
CA LEU A 177 10.33 -4.45 13.14
C LEU A 177 11.33 -5.42 12.50
N GLY A 178 12.32 -5.90 13.27
CA GLY A 178 13.24 -6.94 12.84
C GLY A 178 12.51 -8.21 12.38
N ILE A 179 11.54 -8.69 13.16
CA ILE A 179 10.72 -9.87 12.83
C ILE A 179 9.86 -9.61 11.59
N ILE A 180 9.22 -8.44 11.46
CA ILE A 180 8.46 -8.11 10.23
C ILE A 180 9.37 -8.19 9.01
N ARG A 181 10.58 -7.63 9.09
CA ARG A 181 11.54 -7.65 7.99
C ARG A 181 12.00 -9.06 7.65
N GLU A 182 12.34 -9.87 8.65
CA GLU A 182 12.73 -11.26 8.47
C GLU A 182 11.61 -12.06 7.79
N ARG A 183 10.38 -11.93 8.28
CA ARG A 183 9.24 -12.66 7.72
C ARG A 183 8.88 -12.18 6.33
N TYR A 184 8.91 -10.88 6.06
CA TYR A 184 8.73 -10.37 4.70
C TYR A 184 9.80 -10.92 3.75
N GLN A 185 11.04 -11.04 4.21
CA GLN A 185 12.14 -11.55 3.41
C GLN A 185 12.05 -13.06 3.15
N HIS A 186 11.63 -13.85 4.14
CA HIS A 186 11.83 -15.32 4.15
C HIS A 186 10.57 -16.17 4.29
N ASP A 187 9.39 -15.58 4.46
CA ASP A 187 8.13 -16.31 4.62
C ASP A 187 7.14 -15.96 3.51
N ALA A 188 7.06 -16.82 2.50
CA ALA A 188 6.12 -16.69 1.38
C ALA A 188 4.63 -16.68 1.80
N SER A 189 4.31 -17.11 3.01
CA SER A 189 2.95 -17.14 3.54
C SER A 189 2.59 -15.89 4.35
N PHE A 190 3.58 -15.05 4.66
CA PHE A 190 3.40 -13.84 5.46
C PHE A 190 2.84 -12.68 4.63
N LEU A 191 1.80 -12.06 5.17
CA LEU A 191 1.20 -10.84 4.65
C LEU A 191 1.44 -9.67 5.61
N LEU A 192 1.86 -8.55 5.05
CA LEU A 192 1.82 -7.26 5.73
C LEU A 192 0.98 -6.30 4.91
N ALA A 193 0.10 -5.55 5.56
CA ALA A 193 -0.70 -4.56 4.88
C ALA A 193 -0.80 -3.26 5.67
N GLY A 194 -0.94 -2.14 4.97
CA GLY A 194 -1.10 -0.82 5.57
C GLY A 194 -2.11 0.02 4.79
N THR A 195 -2.94 0.77 5.51
CA THR A 195 -3.85 1.79 4.94
C THR A 195 -3.50 3.17 5.44
N SER A 196 -3.57 4.18 4.57
CA SER A 196 -3.28 5.58 4.93
C SER A 196 -1.91 5.69 5.62
N ALA A 197 -1.84 6.13 6.88
CA ALA A 197 -0.62 6.16 7.69
C ALA A 197 0.20 4.85 7.64
N GLY A 198 -0.45 3.70 7.72
CA GLY A 198 0.20 2.39 7.62
C GLY A 198 0.86 2.16 6.25
N ALA A 199 0.30 2.70 5.16
CA ALA A 199 0.90 2.62 3.84
C ALA A 199 2.13 3.54 3.71
N SER A 200 2.04 4.78 4.20
CA SER A 200 3.16 5.72 4.20
C SER A 200 4.37 5.20 4.96
N ALA A 201 4.13 4.53 6.09
CA ALA A 201 5.20 4.01 6.94
C ALA A 201 6.01 2.88 6.29
N LEU A 202 5.50 2.20 5.26
CA LEU A 202 6.22 1.09 4.60
C LEU A 202 7.47 1.53 3.84
N GLY A 203 7.50 2.78 3.36
CA GLY A 203 8.57 3.30 2.51
C GLY A 203 9.93 3.44 3.21
N GLY A 204 10.97 3.76 2.43
CA GLY A 204 12.28 4.15 2.97
C GLY A 204 12.25 5.52 3.63
N GLN A 205 11.49 6.44 3.05
CA GLN A 205 11.23 7.78 3.59
C GLN A 205 9.72 8.03 3.65
N MET A 206 9.29 8.79 4.66
CA MET A 206 7.89 9.01 4.98
C MET A 206 7.58 10.50 5.03
N LEU A 207 6.62 10.94 4.20
CA LEU A 207 6.07 12.29 4.22
C LEU A 207 5.11 12.46 5.39
N VAL A 208 5.50 13.24 6.41
CA VAL A 208 4.70 13.44 7.62
C VAL A 208 3.91 14.74 7.61
N ALA A 209 4.45 15.80 6.98
CA ALA A 209 3.76 17.06 6.84
C ALA A 209 4.01 17.74 5.48
N GLY A 210 3.14 18.67 5.13
CA GLY A 210 3.27 19.52 3.95
C GLY A 210 2.38 20.74 4.03
N ARG A 211 2.88 21.88 3.55
CA ARG A 211 2.19 23.19 3.64
C ARG A 211 1.20 23.42 2.48
N GLY A 212 0.46 22.37 2.09
CA GLY A 212 -0.49 22.40 0.96
C GLY A 212 0.18 22.87 -0.33
N TRP A 213 -0.38 23.89 -0.99
CA TRP A 213 0.20 24.46 -2.21
C TRP A 213 1.58 25.10 -2.01
N ARG A 214 1.90 25.56 -0.78
CA ARG A 214 3.22 26.11 -0.43
C ARG A 214 4.27 25.05 -0.17
N SER A 215 3.93 23.76 -0.36
CA SER A 215 4.92 22.69 -0.23
C SER A 215 6.07 22.84 -1.23
N LEU A 216 5.92 23.53 -2.36
CA LEU A 216 7.02 23.77 -3.32
C LEU A 216 7.98 24.92 -2.93
N LEU A 217 7.99 25.30 -1.66
CA LEU A 217 9.03 26.15 -1.08
C LEU A 217 10.00 25.26 -0.30
N SER A 218 11.28 25.59 -0.30
CA SER A 218 12.28 24.95 0.56
C SER A 218 11.85 25.00 2.04
N GLY A 219 11.89 23.85 2.73
CA GLY A 219 11.31 23.67 4.07
C GLY A 219 9.77 23.57 4.12
N GLY A 220 9.14 23.35 2.97
CA GLY A 220 7.69 23.25 2.79
C GLY A 220 7.08 21.88 3.12
N ILE A 221 7.92 20.87 3.37
CA ILE A 221 7.53 19.52 3.78
C ILE A 221 8.39 19.07 4.95
N ASP A 222 7.87 18.11 5.71
CA ASP A 222 8.64 17.37 6.70
C ASP A 222 8.66 15.89 6.28
N VAL A 223 9.87 15.32 6.25
CA VAL A 223 10.13 13.93 5.88
C VAL A 223 10.98 13.29 6.96
N VAL A 224 10.62 12.08 7.36
CA VAL A 224 11.36 11.27 8.33
C VAL A 224 11.62 9.88 7.74
N PRO A 225 12.58 9.11 8.28
CA PRO A 225 12.73 7.71 7.89
C PRO A 225 11.44 6.92 8.08
N GLY A 226 11.05 6.13 7.08
CA GLY A 226 9.98 5.15 7.24
C GLY A 226 10.47 3.86 7.91
N LEU A 227 9.64 2.82 7.94
CA LEU A 227 10.00 1.49 8.46
C LEU A 227 11.00 0.76 7.55
N GLY A 228 11.19 1.23 6.31
CA GLY A 228 12.19 0.73 5.38
C GLY A 228 11.90 -0.69 4.87
N LEU A 229 10.63 -1.07 4.81
CA LEU A 229 10.19 -2.36 4.28
C LEU A 229 10.12 -2.35 2.76
N LEU A 230 9.89 -1.17 2.19
CA LEU A 230 10.00 -0.85 0.76
C LEU A 230 11.02 0.29 0.59
N PRO A 231 12.33 0.00 0.74
CA PRO A 231 13.36 1.02 0.96
C PRO A 231 13.55 2.01 -0.19
N HIS A 232 13.15 1.64 -1.42
CA HIS A 232 13.29 2.48 -2.62
C HIS A 232 12.05 3.34 -2.90
N LEU A 233 11.04 3.28 -2.03
CA LEU A 233 9.77 3.98 -2.22
C LEU A 233 9.57 5.06 -1.18
N LEU A 234 8.92 6.14 -1.63
CA LEU A 234 8.33 7.17 -0.79
C LEU A 234 6.84 7.20 -1.08
N ILE A 235 6.01 6.87 -0.08
CA ILE A 235 4.58 6.65 -0.26
C ILE A 235 3.78 7.78 0.37
N ASP A 236 2.98 8.45 -0.47
CA ASP A 236 1.95 9.40 -0.11
C ASP A 236 0.56 8.78 -0.35
N GLN A 237 -0.42 9.18 0.45
CA GLN A 237 -1.74 8.58 0.63
C GLN A 237 -2.82 9.67 0.60
N HIS A 238 -4.09 9.31 0.46
CA HIS A 238 -5.19 10.27 0.19
C HIS A 238 -4.78 11.30 -0.88
N PHE A 239 -4.07 10.85 -1.91
CA PHE A 239 -3.18 11.69 -2.69
C PHE A 239 -3.94 12.73 -3.52
N ILE A 240 -4.91 12.26 -4.30
CA ILE A 240 -5.75 13.10 -5.16
C ILE A 240 -6.72 13.89 -4.30
N GLU A 241 -7.32 13.23 -3.31
CA GLU A 241 -8.38 13.77 -2.45
C GLU A 241 -7.90 14.96 -1.64
N ARG A 242 -6.61 14.98 -1.27
CA ARG A 242 -5.99 16.06 -0.51
C ARG A 242 -5.06 16.93 -1.34
N ALA A 243 -5.08 16.81 -2.67
CA ALA A 243 -4.26 17.58 -3.61
C ALA A 243 -2.75 17.57 -3.24
N ARG A 244 -2.22 16.39 -2.90
CA ARG A 244 -0.86 16.23 -2.33
C ARG A 244 0.27 16.21 -3.36
N TYR A 245 -0.01 16.49 -4.64
CA TYR A 245 1.00 16.64 -5.68
C TYR A 245 2.19 17.54 -5.30
N PRO A 246 1.99 18.75 -4.73
CA PRO A 246 3.10 19.66 -4.44
C PRO A 246 4.11 19.07 -3.45
N ARG A 247 3.63 18.31 -2.45
CA ARG A 247 4.51 17.72 -1.43
C ARG A 247 5.22 16.48 -1.93
N LEU A 248 4.59 15.66 -2.77
CA LEU A 248 5.24 14.50 -3.38
C LEU A 248 6.35 14.92 -4.35
N LEU A 249 6.10 15.92 -5.20
CA LEU A 249 7.11 16.47 -6.10
C LEU A 249 8.30 17.05 -5.33
N HIS A 250 8.05 17.79 -4.24
CA HIS A 250 9.11 18.26 -3.36
C HIS A 250 9.91 17.07 -2.80
N ALA A 251 9.23 16.06 -2.28
CA ALA A 251 9.91 14.91 -1.69
C ALA A 251 10.79 14.18 -2.71
N VAL A 252 10.35 14.01 -3.96
CA VAL A 252 11.18 13.43 -5.03
C VAL A 252 12.37 14.33 -5.40
N LEU A 253 12.23 15.66 -5.36
CA LEU A 253 13.38 16.57 -5.54
C LEU A 253 14.40 16.43 -4.40
N ALA A 254 13.94 16.25 -3.16
CA ALA A 254 14.79 16.03 -2.00
C ALA A 254 15.47 14.66 -2.01
N TYR A 255 14.77 13.64 -2.52
CA TYR A 255 15.20 12.23 -2.55
C TYR A 255 15.06 11.64 -3.96
N PRO A 256 15.86 12.09 -4.95
CA PRO A 256 15.67 11.72 -6.36
C PRO A 256 16.00 10.25 -6.68
N HIS A 257 16.61 9.53 -5.73
CA HIS A 257 16.89 8.09 -5.80
C HIS A 257 15.73 7.22 -5.30
N LEU A 258 14.62 7.82 -4.86
CA LEU A 258 13.40 7.13 -4.46
C LEU A 258 12.32 7.34 -5.51
N LEU A 259 11.46 6.33 -5.69
CA LEU A 259 10.22 6.51 -6.41
C LEU A 259 9.16 7.11 -5.49
N GLY A 260 8.60 8.24 -5.91
CA GLY A 260 7.43 8.82 -5.28
C GLY A 260 6.16 8.12 -5.76
N LEU A 261 5.37 7.61 -4.81
CA LEU A 261 4.07 6.99 -5.09
C LEU A 261 2.97 7.80 -4.39
N GLY A 262 2.06 8.37 -5.16
CA GLY A 262 0.82 8.96 -4.67
C GLY A 262 -0.34 7.99 -4.81
N LEU A 263 -0.80 7.41 -3.71
CA LEU A 263 -1.93 6.49 -3.67
C LEU A 263 -3.23 7.25 -3.38
N SER A 264 -4.20 7.20 -4.29
CA SER A 264 -5.57 7.68 -4.04
C SER A 264 -6.28 6.83 -3.00
N GLU A 265 -7.38 7.35 -2.45
CA GLU A 265 -8.29 6.56 -1.64
C GLU A 265 -8.80 5.32 -2.42
N GLU A 266 -9.07 4.25 -1.68
CA GLU A 266 -9.62 2.99 -2.21
C GLU A 266 -8.73 2.33 -3.29
N THR A 267 -7.46 2.76 -3.40
CA THR A 267 -6.49 2.34 -4.42
C THR A 267 -5.10 2.15 -3.83
N GLY A 268 -4.37 1.17 -4.37
CA GLY A 268 -3.13 0.74 -3.78
C GLY A 268 -2.26 -0.12 -4.68
N LEU A 269 -1.20 -0.67 -4.08
CA LEU A 269 -0.25 -1.57 -4.73
C LEU A 269 -0.10 -2.87 -3.93
N ILE A 270 0.06 -3.97 -4.66
CA ILE A 270 0.44 -5.27 -4.12
C ILE A 270 1.86 -5.58 -4.57
N PHE A 271 2.74 -5.89 -3.62
CA PHE A 271 4.13 -6.28 -3.83
C PHE A 271 4.27 -7.77 -3.51
N ARG A 272 4.68 -8.58 -4.49
CA ARG A 272 4.89 -10.02 -4.36
C ARG A 272 6.29 -10.40 -4.80
N ALA A 273 6.79 -11.52 -4.29
CA ALA A 273 8.04 -12.11 -4.73
C ALA A 273 8.08 -12.28 -6.26
N ASP A 274 9.20 -11.87 -6.86
CA ASP A 274 9.53 -12.05 -8.29
C ASP A 274 8.45 -11.54 -9.26
N GLN A 275 7.64 -10.57 -8.83
CA GLN A 275 6.58 -9.98 -9.64
C GLN A 275 6.64 -8.45 -9.61
N PRO A 276 6.32 -7.78 -10.73
CA PRO A 276 6.06 -6.35 -10.71
C PRO A 276 4.97 -6.01 -9.68
N ALA A 277 5.10 -4.85 -9.04
CA ALA A 277 4.05 -4.35 -8.15
C ALA A 277 2.79 -4.06 -8.98
N GLU A 278 1.64 -4.53 -8.50
CA GLU A 278 0.37 -4.49 -9.24
C GLU A 278 -0.59 -3.49 -8.59
N VAL A 279 -1.16 -2.60 -9.40
CA VAL A 279 -2.18 -1.65 -8.93
C VAL A 279 -3.52 -2.35 -8.76
N PHE A 280 -4.21 -2.06 -7.66
CA PHE A 280 -5.58 -2.48 -7.40
C PHE A 280 -6.40 -1.30 -6.88
N GLY A 281 -7.73 -1.38 -7.01
CA GLY A 281 -8.66 -0.36 -6.51
C GLY A 281 -9.46 0.33 -7.60
N ASP A 282 -10.16 1.39 -7.23
CA ASP A 282 -11.15 2.06 -8.08
C ASP A 282 -10.67 3.43 -8.61
N GLU A 283 -9.55 3.96 -8.12
CA GLU A 283 -8.95 5.24 -8.48
C GLU A 283 -7.54 5.03 -9.10
N VAL A 284 -6.61 5.98 -8.88
CA VAL A 284 -5.30 6.03 -9.53
C VAL A 284 -4.14 5.94 -8.55
N VAL A 285 -3.01 5.45 -9.07
CA VAL A 285 -1.68 5.61 -8.46
C VAL A 285 -0.87 6.55 -9.33
N VAL A 286 -0.32 7.61 -8.74
CA VAL A 286 0.62 8.51 -9.42
C VAL A 286 2.03 8.10 -9.06
N LEU A 287 2.79 7.61 -10.04
CA LEU A 287 4.22 7.35 -9.92
C LEU A 287 4.99 8.59 -10.38
N VAL A 288 5.96 9.01 -9.58
CA VAL A 288 6.89 10.10 -9.86
C VAL A 288 8.31 9.59 -9.71
N ASP A 289 9.08 9.63 -10.79
CA ASP A 289 10.46 9.20 -10.85
C ASP A 289 11.40 10.40 -11.09
N GLY A 290 12.33 10.59 -10.16
CA GLY A 290 13.34 11.64 -10.14
C GLY A 290 14.75 11.20 -10.59
N HIS A 291 14.97 9.93 -10.95
CA HIS A 291 16.31 9.41 -11.27
C HIS A 291 16.93 10.08 -12.50
N HIS A 292 16.10 10.62 -13.38
CA HIS A 292 16.50 11.24 -14.64
C HIS A 292 16.35 12.76 -14.65
N LEU A 293 16.29 13.39 -13.47
CA LEU A 293 16.25 14.85 -13.38
C LEU A 293 17.48 15.48 -14.04
N THR A 294 17.25 16.39 -14.99
CA THR A 294 18.31 17.17 -15.66
C THR A 294 18.60 18.48 -14.94
N VAL A 295 17.62 18.96 -14.17
CA VAL A 295 17.73 20.13 -13.29
C VAL A 295 17.09 19.77 -11.96
N ASN A 296 17.77 20.08 -10.86
CA ASN A 296 17.21 19.99 -9.51
C ASN A 296 17.76 21.17 -8.68
N THR A 297 16.88 22.08 -8.28
CA THR A 297 17.23 23.27 -7.48
C THR A 297 16.82 23.12 -6.01
N TYR A 298 16.58 21.89 -5.56
CA TYR A 298 16.22 21.61 -4.17
C TYR A 298 17.18 22.26 -3.18
N GLN A 299 16.60 22.89 -2.17
CA GLN A 299 17.30 23.36 -0.98
C GLN A 299 16.48 22.93 0.24
N PRO A 300 17.12 22.49 1.33
CA PRO A 300 16.41 21.99 2.49
C PRO A 300 15.61 23.07 3.22
N ALA A 301 16.05 24.33 3.17
CA ALA A 301 15.43 25.45 3.86
C ALA A 301 15.60 26.77 3.07
N GLY A 302 14.93 27.83 3.54
CA GLY A 302 15.06 29.18 2.99
C GLY A 302 13.77 29.76 2.41
N GLY A 303 12.68 28.98 2.34
CA GLY A 303 11.37 29.44 1.90
C GLY A 303 11.31 29.90 0.43
N ARG A 304 12.36 29.63 -0.36
CA ARG A 304 12.43 29.94 -1.79
C ARG A 304 11.77 28.83 -2.61
N PRO A 305 11.17 29.15 -3.77
CA PRO A 305 10.68 28.14 -4.69
C PRO A 305 11.77 27.14 -5.07
N ILE A 306 11.41 25.86 -5.07
CA ILE A 306 12.24 24.78 -5.62
C ILE A 306 11.71 24.39 -6.99
N GLY A 307 12.58 23.80 -7.81
CA GLY A 307 12.22 23.34 -9.14
C GLY A 307 13.06 22.15 -9.56
N GLY A 308 12.54 21.42 -10.55
CA GLY A 308 13.32 20.43 -11.27
C GLY A 308 12.71 20.16 -12.64
N GLN A 309 13.52 19.57 -13.52
CA GLN A 309 13.16 19.23 -14.88
C GLN A 309 13.57 17.79 -15.17
N GLY A 310 12.79 17.09 -16.00
CA GLY A 310 13.06 15.69 -16.36
C GLY A 310 12.39 14.65 -15.47
N PHE A 311 11.37 15.02 -14.69
CA PHE A 311 10.53 14.04 -14.01
C PHE A 311 9.91 13.08 -15.03
N ARG A 312 9.87 11.80 -14.69
CA ARG A 312 9.02 10.83 -15.37
C ARG A 312 7.81 10.57 -14.48
N MET A 313 6.62 10.68 -15.06
CA MET A 313 5.37 10.50 -14.32
C MET A 313 4.50 9.46 -15.03
N SER A 314 3.84 8.63 -14.24
CA SER A 314 2.85 7.69 -14.75
C SER A 314 1.59 7.77 -13.90
N LEU A 315 0.44 7.76 -14.56
CA LEU A 315 -0.86 7.64 -13.94
C LEU A 315 -1.34 6.21 -14.20
N LEU A 316 -1.47 5.44 -13.13
CA LEU A 316 -1.69 4.00 -13.18
C LEU A 316 -3.05 3.67 -12.58
N VAL A 317 -3.74 2.70 -13.17
CA VAL A 317 -5.04 2.19 -12.73
C VAL A 317 -4.97 0.70 -12.44
N ALA A 318 -6.04 0.13 -11.88
CA ALA A 318 -6.08 -1.29 -11.56
C ALA A 318 -5.67 -2.20 -12.73
N GLY A 319 -4.74 -3.12 -12.46
CA GLY A 319 -4.15 -4.03 -13.43
C GLY A 319 -2.83 -3.54 -14.04
N ASP A 320 -2.51 -2.25 -13.94
CA ASP A 320 -1.20 -1.74 -14.31
C ASP A 320 -0.12 -2.25 -13.37
N ARG A 321 1.12 -2.30 -13.88
CA ARG A 321 2.26 -2.92 -13.21
C ARG A 321 3.48 -2.02 -13.20
N ILE A 322 4.20 -2.00 -12.07
CA ILE A 322 5.44 -1.26 -11.87
C ILE A 322 6.57 -2.27 -11.68
N ALA A 323 7.52 -2.30 -12.62
CA ALA A 323 8.71 -3.14 -12.50
C ALA A 323 9.71 -2.48 -11.54
N LEU A 324 9.82 -3.02 -10.32
CA LEU A 324 10.78 -2.56 -9.32
C LEU A 324 12.00 -3.49 -9.38
N ASN A 325 13.21 -2.93 -9.47
CA ASN A 325 14.43 -3.70 -9.16
C ASN A 325 14.93 -3.35 -7.75
N ALA A 326 16.01 -4.00 -7.31
CA ALA A 326 16.69 -3.69 -6.05
C ALA A 326 17.27 -2.26 -5.97
N ALA A 327 17.08 -1.44 -7.00
CA ALA A 327 17.46 -0.03 -7.07
C ALA A 327 16.26 0.92 -7.31
N GLY A 328 15.01 0.42 -7.32
CA GLY A 328 13.81 1.23 -7.54
C GLY A 328 13.07 0.93 -8.84
N LEU A 329 13.70 0.92 -10.02
CA LEU A 329 13.06 0.60 -11.31
C LEU A 329 14.00 -0.21 -12.21
N ALA A 330 13.48 -1.28 -12.81
CA ALA A 330 14.19 -2.09 -13.83
C ALA A 330 14.10 -1.47 -15.23
#